data_AF-G0R044-F1
#
_entry.id   AF-G0R044-F1
#
_cell.length_a   1.000
_cell.length_b   1.000
_cell.length_c   1.000
_cell.angle_alpha   90.00
_cell.angle_beta   90.00
_cell.angle_gamma   90.00
#
_symmetry.space_group_name_H-M   'P 1'
#
loop_
_entity.id
_entity.type
_entity.pdbx_description
1 polymer ?
#
loop_
_entity_poly.entity_id
_entity_poly.type
_entity_poly.pdbx_seq_one_letter_code
_entity_poly.pdbx_strand_id
1 'polypeptide(L)'
;MFNVTLLSKQYVPTNRLSGKCYQHYCQNNSQQLIIEVGDQKVICTRNLEEKEVSGYNGYIQCPDNINEFCNFKKFCPNYCNANGYCLNGQCYCAKGFYGNDCSLYKNQ
;
A
#
# COMPACT_ATOMS: atom_id res chain seq x y z
N MET A 1 -0.39 -8.14 -6.90
CA MET A 1 0.88 -7.43 -7.17
C MET A 1 0.61 -6.40 -8.23
N PHE A 2 1.01 -5.14 -8.04
CA PHE A 2 0.96 -4.15 -9.11
C PHE A 2 2.15 -4.41 -10.04
N ASN A 3 1.88 -4.63 -11.33
CA ASN A 3 2.93 -4.58 -12.33
C ASN A 3 3.16 -3.10 -12.64
N VAL A 4 4.26 -2.54 -12.15
CA VAL A 4 4.61 -1.14 -12.39
C VAL A 4 5.82 -1.08 -13.29
N THR A 5 5.70 -0.37 -14.41
CA THR A 5 6.78 -0.18 -15.39
C THR A 5 7.25 1.27 -15.38
N LEU A 6 7.40 1.86 -14.18
CA LEU A 6 7.80 3.25 -14.03
C LEU A 6 9.31 3.37 -13.88
N LEU A 7 9.93 4.12 -14.79
CA LEU A 7 11.32 4.55 -14.68
C LEU A 7 11.35 6.07 -14.57
N SER A 8 12.17 6.64 -13.68
CA SER A 8 12.33 8.09 -13.63
C SER A 8 12.82 8.62 -14.98
N LYS A 9 12.28 9.75 -15.46
CA LYS A 9 12.75 10.39 -16.71
C LYS A 9 14.23 10.78 -16.65
N GLN A 10 14.75 10.98 -15.44
CA GLN A 10 16.15 11.30 -15.18
C GLN A 10 16.99 10.06 -14.83
N TYR A 11 16.43 8.86 -15.00
CA TYR A 11 17.13 7.62 -14.68
C TYR A 11 18.35 7.46 -15.58
N VAL A 12 19.52 7.47 -14.96
CA VAL A 12 20.79 7.11 -15.59
C VAL A 12 21.11 5.67 -15.21
N PRO A 13 21.47 4.78 -16.16
CA PRO A 13 21.88 3.42 -15.83
C PRO A 13 23.15 3.48 -14.96
N THR A 14 23.02 3.16 -13.68
CA THR A 14 24.15 3.00 -12.76
C THR A 14 24.08 1.61 -12.13
N ASN A 15 25.18 1.12 -11.56
CA ASN A 15 25.20 -0.16 -10.83
C ASN A 15 24.31 -0.16 -9.57
N ARG A 16 23.63 0.94 -9.26
CA ARG A 16 22.73 1.09 -8.12
C ARG A 16 21.35 1.50 -8.61
N LEU A 17 20.43 0.53 -8.67
CA LEU A 17 19.01 0.79 -8.90
C LEU A 17 18.48 1.71 -7.78
N SER A 18 18.27 2.98 -8.08
CA SER A 18 17.61 3.93 -7.20
C SER A 18 16.17 4.15 -7.68
N GLY A 19 15.21 3.55 -6.98
CA GLY A 19 13.77 3.75 -7.21
C GLY A 19 13.12 4.54 -6.08
N LYS A 20 11.96 5.15 -6.35
CA LYS A 20 11.09 5.70 -5.31
C LYS A 20 10.11 4.60 -4.90
N CYS A 21 9.97 4.38 -3.60
CA CYS A 21 8.87 3.57 -3.08
C CYS A 21 7.54 4.26 -3.40
N TYR A 22 6.50 3.47 -3.64
CA TYR A 22 5.14 3.98 -3.72
C TYR A 22 4.39 3.66 -2.43
N GLN A 23 3.48 4.56 -2.04
CA GLN A 23 2.49 4.30 -1.00
C GLN A 23 1.11 4.29 -1.62
N HIS A 24 0.14 3.66 -0.97
CA HIS A 24 -1.23 3.65 -1.46
C HIS A 24 -2.23 3.63 -0.31
N TYR A 25 -3.42 4.17 -0.57
CA TYR A 25 -4.54 4.14 0.37
C TYR A 25 -5.87 4.24 -0.38
N CYS A 26 -6.93 3.74 0.24
CA CYS A 26 -8.26 3.72 -0.35
C CYS A 26 -9.16 4.79 0.25
N GLN A 27 -9.93 5.48 -0.59
CA GLN A 27 -10.93 6.48 -0.20
C GLN A 27 -12.30 6.13 -0.81
N ASN A 28 -13.33 6.87 -0.38
CA ASN A 28 -14.71 6.76 -0.88
C ASN A 28 -15.26 5.33 -0.79
N ASN A 29 -15.26 4.76 0.41
CA ASN A 29 -15.79 3.41 0.69
C ASN A 29 -15.22 2.33 -0.25
N SER A 30 -13.89 2.31 -0.42
CA SER A 30 -13.17 1.33 -1.24
C SER A 30 -13.33 1.45 -2.76
N GLN A 31 -13.91 2.55 -3.26
CA GLN A 31 -14.09 2.76 -4.71
C GLN A 31 -12.97 3.56 -5.38
N GLN A 32 -12.12 4.24 -4.60
CA GLN A 32 -10.98 4.98 -5.14
C GLN A 32 -9.68 4.53 -4.48
N LEU A 33 -8.73 4.12 -5.31
CA LEU A 33 -7.38 3.79 -4.88
C LEU A 33 -6.46 4.96 -5.24
N ILE A 34 -5.80 5.52 -4.23
CA ILE A 34 -4.77 6.54 -4.40
C ILE A 34 -3.41 5.87 -4.28
N ILE A 35 -2.51 6.17 -5.22
CA ILE A 35 -1.12 5.72 -5.24
C ILE A 35 -0.22 6.95 -5.28
N GLU A 36 0.73 7.03 -4.36
CA GLU A 36 1.69 8.13 -4.23
C GLU A 36 3.09 7.64 -4.62
N VAL A 37 3.71 8.30 -5.59
CA VAL A 37 5.05 7.95 -6.11
C VAL A 37 5.95 9.19 -6.04
N GLY A 38 6.75 9.29 -4.97
CA GLY A 38 7.45 10.54 -4.66
C GLY A 38 6.44 11.66 -4.38
N ASP A 39 6.54 12.78 -5.10
CA ASP A 39 5.62 13.93 -4.94
C ASP A 39 4.38 13.86 -5.86
N GLN A 40 4.19 12.74 -6.56
CA GLN A 40 3.10 12.56 -7.51
C GLN A 40 1.99 11.70 -6.93
N LYS A 41 0.75 12.10 -7.19
CA LYS A 41 -0.46 11.40 -6.76
C LYS A 41 -1.25 10.90 -7.95
N VAL A 42 -1.55 9.61 -7.94
CA VAL A 42 -2.30 8.90 -8.97
C VAL A 42 -3.59 8.38 -8.36
N ILE A 43 -4.72 8.63 -9.02
CA ILE A 43 -6.05 8.21 -8.55
C ILE A 43 -6.64 7.23 -9.55
N CYS A 44 -6.79 5.99 -9.12
CA CYS A 44 -7.48 4.93 -9.85
C CYS A 44 -8.98 5.01 -9.56
N THR A 45 -9.79 5.27 -10.59
CA THR A 45 -11.27 5.27 -10.49
C THR A 45 -11.92 4.15 -11.29
N ARG A 46 -11.17 3.50 -12.19
CA ARG A 46 -11.63 2.37 -13.01
C ARG A 46 -10.65 1.20 -12.93
N ASN A 47 -11.19 0.00 -12.96
CA ASN A 47 -10.39 -1.23 -12.99
C ASN A 47 -9.54 -1.29 -14.27
N LEU A 48 -8.30 -1.77 -14.15
CA LEU A 48 -7.30 -1.87 -15.23
C LEU A 48 -6.96 -0.55 -15.94
N GLU A 49 -7.34 0.60 -15.37
CA GLU A 49 -7.00 1.90 -15.93
C GLU A 49 -5.49 2.14 -15.91
N GLU A 50 -4.95 2.63 -17.03
CA GLU A 50 -3.56 3.06 -17.10
C GLU A 50 -3.46 4.56 -16.77
N LYS A 51 -2.54 4.90 -15.87
CA LYS A 51 -2.26 6.28 -15.46
C LYS A 51 -0.77 6.60 -15.67
N GLU A 52 -0.51 7.66 -16.40
CA GLU A 52 0.84 8.22 -16.52
C GLU A 52 1.21 9.01 -15.26
N VAL A 53 2.51 9.05 -14.94
CA VAL A 53 3.03 9.76 -13.76
C VAL A 53 4.05 10.81 -14.19
N SER A 54 3.80 12.06 -13.83
CA SER A 54 4.70 13.17 -14.15
C SER A 54 6.11 12.91 -13.62
N GLY A 55 7.13 13.09 -14.46
CA GLY A 55 8.53 12.83 -14.10
C GLY A 55 8.97 11.37 -14.24
N TYR A 56 8.09 10.47 -14.64
CA TYR A 56 8.39 9.07 -14.94
C TYR A 56 7.99 8.72 -16.39
N ASN A 57 8.68 7.74 -16.98
CA ASN A 57 8.31 7.08 -18.22
C ASN A 57 7.60 5.77 -17.87
N GLY A 58 6.52 5.48 -18.60
CA GLY A 58 5.66 4.33 -18.35
C GLY A 58 4.33 4.71 -17.69
N TYR A 59 3.61 3.71 -17.22
CA TYR A 59 2.29 3.86 -16.64
C TYR A 59 2.14 3.01 -15.38
N ILE A 60 1.18 3.40 -14.54
CA ILE A 60 0.63 2.56 -13.49
C ILE A 60 -0.64 1.93 -14.05
N GLN A 61 -0.70 0.61 -14.06
CA GLN A 61 -1.95 -0.11 -14.31
C GLN A 61 -2.68 -0.31 -12.98
N CYS A 62 -3.88 0.27 -12.87
CA CYS A 62 -4.75 0.09 -11.73
C CYS A 62 -5.19 -1.38 -11.58
N PRO A 63 -5.60 -1.82 -10.37
CA PRO A 63 -6.00 -3.21 -10.13
C PRO A 63 -7.15 -3.64 -11.06
N ASP A 64 -7.20 -4.93 -11.34
CA ASP A 64 -8.31 -5.62 -12.00
C ASP A 64 -9.63 -5.48 -11.23
N ASN A 65 -9.56 -5.36 -9.90
CA ASN A 65 -10.70 -5.07 -9.05
C ASN A 65 -10.33 -4.10 -7.93
N ILE A 66 -10.61 -2.81 -8.11
CA ILE A 66 -10.31 -1.77 -7.10
C ILE A 66 -11.06 -2.03 -5.80
N ASN A 67 -12.33 -2.42 -5.88
CA ASN A 67 -13.15 -2.69 -4.70
C ASN A 67 -12.55 -3.84 -3.89
N GLU A 68 -12.20 -4.94 -4.53
CA GLU A 68 -11.56 -6.08 -3.86
C GLU A 68 -10.18 -5.70 -3.34
N PHE A 69 -9.36 -4.98 -4.12
CA PHE A 69 -8.07 -4.49 -3.68
C PHE A 69 -8.17 -3.64 -2.42
N CYS A 70 -9.13 -2.71 -2.37
CA CYS A 70 -9.37 -1.84 -1.22
C CYS A 70 -10.08 -2.55 -0.06
N ASN A 71 -10.87 -3.59 -0.35
CA ASN A 71 -11.53 -4.43 0.67
C ASN A 71 -10.62 -5.56 1.16
N PHE A 72 -9.49 -5.82 0.50
CA PHE A 72 -8.49 -6.80 0.90
C PHE A 72 -7.72 -6.28 2.11
N LYS A 73 -8.42 -6.22 3.24
CA LYS A 73 -7.84 -5.99 4.55
C LYS A 73 -7.23 -7.28 5.05
N LYS A 74 -6.16 -7.75 4.41
CA LYS A 74 -5.45 -8.97 4.81
C LYS A 74 -4.02 -8.69 5.23
N PHE A 75 -3.88 -7.73 6.13
CA PHE A 75 -2.89 -7.78 7.19
C PHE A 75 -3.64 -7.43 8.46
N CYS A 76 -3.33 -8.15 9.53
CA CYS A 76 -4.04 -8.08 10.80
C CYS A 76 -4.28 -6.63 11.23
N PRO A 77 -5.38 -6.34 11.95
CA PRO A 77 -5.77 -4.96 12.25
C PRO A 77 -4.59 -4.14 12.79
N ASN A 78 -4.37 -2.98 12.17
CA ASN A 78 -3.24 -2.07 12.41
C ASN A 78 -1.85 -2.73 12.43
N TYR A 79 -1.64 -3.80 11.67
CA TYR A 79 -0.39 -4.58 11.67
C TYR A 79 0.00 -5.04 13.08
N CYS A 80 -1.00 -5.33 13.92
CA CYS A 80 -0.83 -5.65 15.33
C CYS A 80 -0.07 -4.57 16.11
N ASN A 81 -0.15 -3.30 15.69
CA ASN A 81 0.58 -2.14 16.22
C ASN A 81 2.08 -2.40 16.41
N ALA A 82 2.67 -3.29 15.62
CA ALA A 82 4.02 -3.82 15.84
C ALA A 82 4.27 -4.45 17.24
N ASN A 83 3.21 -4.68 18.02
CA ASN A 83 3.21 -5.28 19.35
C ASN A 83 2.74 -6.75 19.30
N GLY A 84 2.86 -7.41 18.16
CA GLY A 84 2.40 -8.77 17.95
C GLY A 84 2.74 -9.27 16.56
N TYR A 85 2.37 -10.52 16.28
CA TYR A 85 2.49 -11.11 14.95
C TYR A 85 1.13 -11.43 14.37
N CYS A 86 1.04 -11.36 13.05
CA CYS A 86 -0.17 -11.60 12.30
C CYS A 86 -0.23 -13.03 11.81
N LEU A 87 -1.27 -13.78 12.16
CA LEU A 87 -1.51 -15.12 11.64
C LEU A 87 -2.99 -15.26 11.26
N ASN A 88 -3.26 -15.65 10.02
CA ASN A 88 -4.62 -15.84 9.47
C ASN A 88 -5.58 -14.65 9.68
N GLY A 89 -5.07 -13.41 9.67
CA GLY A 89 -5.87 -12.20 9.84
C GLY A 89 -6.18 -11.83 11.30
N GLN A 90 -5.62 -12.57 12.27
CA GLN A 90 -5.72 -12.28 13.69
C GLN A 90 -4.37 -11.88 14.28
N CYS A 91 -4.39 -10.88 15.17
CA CYS A 91 -3.20 -10.48 15.92
C CYS A 91 -2.97 -11.37 17.13
N TYR A 92 -1.73 -11.82 17.25
CA TYR A 92 -1.21 -12.51 18.42
C TYR A 92 -0.24 -11.57 19.13
N CYS A 93 -0.70 -11.00 20.23
CA CYS A 93 0.01 -9.93 20.93
C CYS A 93 1.19 -10.44 21.74
N ALA A 94 2.26 -9.63 21.80
CA ALA A 94 3.38 -9.81 22.68
C ALA A 94 2.94 -9.67 24.15
N LYS A 95 3.71 -10.24 25.08
CA LYS A 95 3.39 -10.22 26.52
C LYS A 95 3.17 -8.78 27.01
N GLY A 96 2.05 -8.56 27.70
CA GLY A 96 1.66 -7.24 28.21
C GLY A 96 0.73 -6.48 27.26
N PHE A 97 0.70 -6.81 25.97
CA PHE A 97 -0.21 -6.19 25.00
C PHE A 97 -1.47 -7.03 24.76
N TYR A 98 -2.57 -6.36 24.44
CA TYR A 98 -3.87 -6.96 24.15
C TYR A 98 -4.73 -6.04 23.27
N GLY A 99 -5.95 -6.47 22.96
CA GLY A 99 -6.83 -5.83 21.98
C GLY A 99 -6.74 -6.50 20.61
N ASN A 100 -7.70 -6.18 19.73
CA ASN A 100 -7.80 -6.80 18.40
C ASN A 100 -6.54 -6.57 17.55
N ASP A 101 -5.83 -5.48 17.81
CA ASP A 101 -4.64 -5.02 17.11
C ASP A 101 -3.41 -4.84 18.02
N CYS A 102 -3.43 -5.36 19.25
CA CYS A 102 -2.33 -5.21 20.22
C CYS A 102 -1.97 -3.75 20.59
N SER A 103 -2.91 -2.82 20.48
CA SER A 103 -2.71 -1.41 20.89
C SER A 103 -2.75 -1.19 22.41
N LEU A 104 -3.39 -2.09 23.17
CA LEU A 104 -3.62 -1.91 24.61
C LEU A 104 -2.51 -2.59 25.42
N TYR A 105 -2.03 -1.96 26.49
CA TYR A 105 -0.99 -2.52 27.37
C TYR A 105 -1.52 -2.68 28.79
N LYS A 106 -1.23 -3.80 29.45
CA LYS A 106 -1.61 -4.06 30.85
C LYS A 106 -0.70 -3.25 31.77
N ASN A 107 -1.04 -1.98 31.96
CA ASN A 107 -0.69 -1.12 33.10
C ASN A 107 -1.63 0.11 33.12
N GLN A 108 -2.93 -0.16 33.24
CA GLN A 108 -3.89 0.74 33.89
C GLN A 108 -4.53 -0.02 35.05
#